data_AF-A0A651EZW7-F1
#
_entry.id   AF-A0A651EZW7-F1
#
_cell.length_a   1.000
_cell.length_b   1.000
_cell.length_c   1.000
_cell.angle_alpha   90.00
_cell.angle_beta   90.00
_cell.angle_gamma   90.00
#
_symmetry.space_group_name_H-M   'P 1'
#
loop_
_entity.id
_entity.type
_entity.pdbx_description
1 polymer ?
#
loop_
_entity_poly.entity_id
_entity_poly.type
_entity_poly.pdbx_seq_one_letter_code
_entity_poly.pdbx_strand_id
1 'polypeptide(L)'
;MLFFAILFSLPAFSQAPFTIGTGTGTNTATGYPTPYGNWYWGNRLQMIYRASELTAAGMSSGSITQVAFNVITLNSVPALNDMEIKMKNSTTNDLTTAWETGMTTVFTSTSYTPSLGWNQHILSTPFIWDGTSNIIVEICTQNTSFTGSGNAGVQWTESLPAGTSRTWRQDAAGNCTNTGTNNLGPTTRPNAQFTIITGPCTAPPAAGTATASATNVCVGNTVNLSLNGNSFGSGQTYQWQSSPNNSTWTNIPGATNLNESVTVNANTYYRCQVTCNSQTSSSTSVNVDAIGTPLSGVYTVNQFAAPSATNFTSFEDLAEALNCGG
;
A
#
# COMPACT_ATOMS: atom_id res chain seq x y z
N MET A 1 0.70 45.38 -28.12
CA MET A 1 0.38 44.80 -26.81
C MET A 1 1.39 43.68 -26.57
N LEU A 2 2.44 43.96 -25.80
CA LEU A 2 3.55 43.03 -25.56
C LEU A 2 3.09 42.02 -24.51
N PHE A 3 2.86 40.77 -24.90
CA PHE A 3 2.49 39.70 -23.97
C PHE A 3 3.73 39.32 -23.15
N PHE A 4 3.78 39.78 -21.89
CA PHE A 4 4.75 39.31 -20.91
C PHE A 4 4.31 37.93 -20.41
N ALA A 5 4.91 36.87 -20.94
CA ALA A 5 4.73 35.53 -20.41
C ALA A 5 5.49 35.42 -19.08
N ILE A 6 4.77 35.52 -17.96
CA ILE A 6 5.29 35.19 -16.63
C ILE A 6 5.46 33.67 -16.59
N LEU A 7 6.68 33.18 -16.81
CA LEU A 7 7.05 31.81 -16.48
C LEU A 7 6.94 31.65 -14.96
N PHE A 8 5.84 31.05 -14.49
CA PHE A 8 5.79 30.47 -13.15
C PHE A 8 6.74 29.27 -13.14
N SER A 9 7.95 29.45 -12.61
CA SER A 9 8.77 28.32 -12.17
C SER A 9 8.06 27.68 -10.98
N LEU A 10 7.31 26.61 -11.22
CA LEU A 10 6.85 25.73 -10.14
C LEU A 10 8.10 25.23 -9.39
N PRO A 11 8.15 25.28 -8.05
CA PRO A 11 9.23 24.67 -7.31
C PRO A 11 9.19 23.16 -7.59
N ALA A 12 10.13 22.68 -8.37
CA ALA A 12 10.36 21.25 -8.55
C ALA A 12 10.91 20.72 -7.23
N PHE A 13 10.07 20.01 -6.48
CA PHE A 13 10.55 19.25 -5.33
C PHE A 13 11.55 18.21 -5.84
N SER A 14 12.78 18.26 -5.34
CA SER A 14 13.83 17.29 -5.65
C SER A 14 13.43 15.92 -5.08
N GLN A 15 12.88 15.06 -5.91
CA GLN A 15 12.50 13.69 -5.58
C GLN A 15 13.72 12.76 -5.75
N ALA A 16 14.77 12.94 -4.93
CA ALA A 16 15.96 12.11 -4.98
C ALA A 16 15.77 10.84 -4.11
N PRO A 17 16.20 9.65 -4.58
CA PRO A 17 16.18 8.44 -3.76
C PRO A 17 17.30 8.49 -2.71
N PHE A 18 16.97 8.10 -1.48
CA PHE A 18 17.91 7.95 -0.38
C PHE A 18 18.28 6.47 -0.23
N THR A 19 19.55 6.14 -0.39
CA THR A 19 20.04 4.76 -0.29
C THR A 19 20.37 4.43 1.16
N ILE A 20 19.76 3.38 1.70
CA ILE A 20 20.01 2.85 3.03
C ILE A 20 20.76 1.53 2.93
N GLY A 21 21.97 1.51 3.49
CA GLY A 21 22.93 0.42 3.38
C GLY A 21 24.19 0.82 2.60
N THR A 22 25.26 0.06 2.79
CA THR A 22 26.60 0.34 2.25
C THR A 22 27.00 -0.57 1.10
N GLY A 23 26.26 -1.66 0.87
CA GLY A 23 26.39 -2.47 -0.34
C GLY A 23 27.64 -3.36 -0.33
N THR A 24 27.90 -4.00 0.80
CA THR A 24 29.12 -4.79 1.04
C THR A 24 29.05 -6.22 0.48
N GLY A 25 27.90 -6.65 -0.04
CA GLY A 25 27.76 -7.98 -0.63
C GLY A 25 26.46 -8.17 -1.41
N THR A 26 26.17 -9.43 -1.76
CA THR A 26 24.94 -9.87 -2.43
C THR A 26 24.52 -11.24 -1.92
N ASN A 27 23.22 -11.53 -1.86
CA ASN A 27 22.77 -12.92 -1.64
C ASN A 27 23.13 -13.81 -2.85
N THR A 28 23.20 -15.12 -2.61
CA THR A 28 23.41 -16.13 -3.65
C THR A 28 22.10 -16.52 -4.34
N ALA A 29 22.19 -17.31 -5.43
CA ALA A 29 21.03 -17.81 -6.18
C ALA A 29 20.07 -18.72 -5.39
N THR A 30 20.47 -19.14 -4.19
CA THR A 30 19.65 -19.95 -3.26
C THR A 30 19.57 -19.34 -1.85
N GLY A 31 20.31 -18.25 -1.61
CA GLY A 31 20.48 -17.62 -0.30
C GLY A 31 19.41 -16.60 0.03
N TYR A 32 19.17 -16.41 1.33
CA TYR A 32 18.22 -15.45 1.92
C TYR A 32 18.94 -14.63 3.00
N PRO A 33 18.52 -13.39 3.31
CA PRO A 33 17.31 -12.71 2.81
C PRO A 33 17.44 -12.24 1.35
N THR A 34 16.32 -12.26 0.61
CA THR A 34 16.21 -11.60 -0.69
C THR A 34 14.77 -11.10 -0.92
N PRO A 35 14.58 -9.87 -1.44
CA PRO A 35 13.29 -9.38 -1.92
C PRO A 35 12.70 -10.22 -3.06
N TYR A 36 13.57 -10.85 -3.86
CA TYR A 36 13.21 -11.51 -5.11
C TYR A 36 13.65 -12.97 -5.08
N GLY A 37 12.98 -13.77 -4.24
CA GLY A 37 13.28 -15.19 -4.04
C GLY A 37 12.26 -16.11 -4.72
N ASN A 38 12.76 -17.15 -5.39
CA ASN A 38 11.97 -18.28 -5.91
C ASN A 38 12.69 -19.64 -5.76
N TRP A 39 13.83 -19.70 -5.05
CA TRP A 39 14.44 -20.99 -4.69
C TRP A 39 13.50 -21.84 -3.83
N TYR A 40 12.67 -21.18 -3.02
CA TYR A 40 11.40 -21.71 -2.53
C TYR A 40 10.30 -20.87 -3.16
N TRP A 41 9.19 -21.48 -3.56
CA TRP A 41 8.18 -20.76 -4.34
C TRP A 41 7.29 -19.81 -3.54
N GLY A 42 7.32 -19.89 -2.21
CA GLY A 42 6.86 -18.83 -1.31
C GLY A 42 8.02 -18.14 -0.61
N ASN A 43 8.05 -16.81 -0.64
CA ASN A 43 9.01 -15.98 0.09
C ASN A 43 8.29 -14.84 0.82
N ARG A 44 8.49 -14.73 2.14
CA ARG A 44 7.99 -13.63 2.98
C ARG A 44 9.18 -13.09 3.75
N LEU A 45 9.49 -11.81 3.58
CA LEU A 45 10.67 -11.15 4.12
C LEU A 45 10.24 -9.91 4.89
N GLN A 46 10.64 -9.78 6.15
CA GLN A 46 10.58 -8.51 6.88
C GLN A 46 11.98 -7.93 7.04
N MET A 47 12.10 -6.62 6.87
CA MET A 47 13.34 -5.85 7.02
C MET A 47 13.05 -4.61 7.87
N ILE A 48 13.92 -4.29 8.82
CA ILE A 48 13.87 -3.03 9.56
C ILE A 48 14.96 -2.11 9.01
N TYR A 49 14.58 -0.88 8.67
CA TYR A 49 15.46 0.25 8.40
C TYR A 49 15.32 1.24 9.55
N ARG A 50 16.39 1.37 10.34
CA ARG A 50 16.33 2.15 11.58
C ARG A 50 16.30 3.64 11.27
N ALA A 51 15.62 4.42 12.11
CA ALA A 51 15.56 5.88 12.01
C ALA A 51 16.96 6.51 11.96
N SER A 52 17.91 5.96 12.72
CA SER A 52 19.31 6.39 12.70
C SER A 52 19.99 6.15 11.34
N GLU A 53 19.68 5.05 10.64
CA GLU A 53 20.19 4.80 9.29
C GLU A 53 19.55 5.73 8.27
N LEU A 54 18.23 5.93 8.37
CA LEU A 54 17.44 6.80 7.49
C LEU A 54 17.93 8.25 7.59
N THR A 55 18.06 8.77 8.81
CA THR A 55 18.55 10.13 9.06
C THR A 55 20.04 10.29 8.69
N ALA A 56 20.88 9.28 8.94
CA ALA A 56 22.29 9.30 8.51
C ALA A 56 22.45 9.32 6.99
N ALA A 57 21.51 8.72 6.24
CA ALA A 57 21.45 8.83 4.78
C ALA A 57 20.94 10.20 4.29
N GLY A 58 20.49 11.07 5.20
CA GLY A 58 19.99 12.41 4.89
C GLY A 58 18.47 12.49 4.74
N MET A 59 17.72 11.42 5.02
CA MET A 59 16.26 11.47 4.97
C MET A 59 15.72 12.33 6.11
N SER A 60 14.76 13.19 5.78
CA SER A 60 13.89 13.88 6.73
C SER A 60 12.48 13.28 6.71
N SER A 61 11.64 13.62 7.69
CA SER A 61 10.21 13.27 7.68
C SER A 61 9.54 13.68 6.35
N GLY A 62 8.58 12.89 5.86
CA GLY A 62 7.90 13.16 4.61
C GLY A 62 7.19 11.95 4.03
N SER A 63 6.69 12.11 2.79
CA SER A 63 5.94 11.08 2.08
C SER A 63 6.86 10.26 1.20
N ILE A 64 7.06 8.98 1.54
CA ILE A 64 7.76 8.02 0.69
C ILE A 64 6.80 7.61 -0.42
N THR A 65 7.24 7.76 -1.66
CA THR A 65 6.45 7.43 -2.87
C THR A 65 7.01 6.24 -3.63
N GLN A 66 8.20 5.77 -3.27
CA GLN A 66 8.84 4.64 -3.91
C GLN A 66 9.77 3.93 -2.93
N VAL A 67 9.81 2.60 -3.04
CA VAL A 67 10.89 1.77 -2.48
C VAL A 67 11.55 1.00 -3.62
N ALA A 68 12.87 0.84 -3.58
CA ALA A 68 13.59 0.09 -4.61
C ALA A 68 14.70 -0.79 -4.02
N PHE A 69 15.01 -1.89 -4.70
CA PHE A 69 16.07 -2.83 -4.34
C PHE A 69 17.00 -3.06 -5.52
N ASN A 70 18.31 -3.16 -5.28
CA ASN A 70 19.30 -3.26 -6.34
C ASN A 70 19.63 -4.72 -6.68
N VAL A 71 19.22 -5.19 -7.85
CA VAL A 71 19.55 -6.53 -8.35
C VAL A 71 20.87 -6.46 -9.10
N ILE A 72 21.85 -7.21 -8.60
CA ILE A 72 23.21 -7.31 -9.16
C ILE A 72 23.31 -8.49 -10.14
N THR A 73 22.51 -9.53 -9.96
CA THR A 73 22.51 -10.70 -10.84
C THR A 73 21.11 -11.32 -10.89
N LEU A 74 20.61 -11.62 -12.09
CA LEU A 74 19.26 -12.21 -12.24
C LEU A 74 19.21 -13.70 -11.87
N ASN A 75 20.33 -14.42 -12.00
CA ASN A 75 20.38 -15.88 -11.90
C ASN A 75 19.27 -16.50 -12.79
N SER A 76 18.42 -17.36 -12.22
CA SER A 76 17.27 -17.96 -12.91
C SER A 76 15.95 -17.53 -12.27
N VAL A 77 15.89 -16.33 -11.66
CA VAL A 77 14.65 -15.82 -11.06
C VAL A 77 13.54 -15.76 -12.12
N PRO A 78 12.37 -16.40 -11.91
CA PRO A 78 11.23 -16.25 -12.79
C PRO A 78 10.48 -14.95 -12.48
N ALA A 79 9.38 -14.71 -13.20
CA ALA A 79 8.38 -13.75 -12.73
C ALA A 79 7.83 -14.21 -11.36
N LEU A 80 7.74 -13.27 -10.43
CA LEU A 80 7.27 -13.48 -9.07
C LEU A 80 5.78 -13.15 -9.00
N ASN A 81 4.97 -14.14 -8.64
CA ASN A 81 3.52 -13.97 -8.59
C ASN A 81 3.07 -13.41 -7.25
N ASP A 82 1.96 -12.69 -7.27
CA ASP A 82 1.29 -12.11 -6.10
C ASP A 82 2.26 -11.36 -5.18
N MET A 83 3.12 -10.54 -5.79
CA MET A 83 4.08 -9.74 -5.07
C MET A 83 3.35 -8.63 -4.31
N GLU A 84 3.61 -8.54 -3.01
CA GLU A 84 3.07 -7.51 -2.14
C GLU A 84 4.20 -6.86 -1.34
N ILE A 85 4.18 -5.53 -1.22
CA ILE A 85 5.03 -4.79 -0.30
C ILE A 85 4.15 -4.08 0.73
N LYS A 86 4.44 -4.30 2.00
CA LYS A 86 3.81 -3.59 3.12
C LYS A 86 4.84 -2.75 3.89
N MET A 87 4.40 -1.65 4.47
CA MET A 87 5.23 -0.77 5.29
C MET A 87 4.53 -0.38 6.60
N LYS A 88 5.31 -0.16 7.66
CA LYS A 88 4.85 0.47 8.92
C LYS A 88 5.96 1.31 9.57
N ASN A 89 5.54 2.34 10.31
CA ASN A 89 6.39 2.97 11.31
C ASN A 89 6.44 2.06 12.54
N SER A 90 7.60 1.96 13.19
CA SER A 90 7.77 1.12 14.38
C SER A 90 8.83 1.66 15.33
N THR A 91 8.69 1.34 16.61
CA THR A 91 9.73 1.52 17.64
C THR A 91 10.61 0.27 17.80
N THR A 92 10.28 -0.84 17.13
CA THR A 92 11.06 -2.08 17.15
C THR A 92 12.45 -1.87 16.56
N ASN A 93 13.50 -2.20 17.32
CA ASN A 93 14.90 -2.11 16.85
C ASN A 93 15.42 -3.39 16.20
N ASP A 94 14.85 -4.54 16.57
CA ASP A 94 15.26 -5.87 16.16
C ASP A 94 14.04 -6.76 15.94
N LEU A 95 13.97 -7.40 14.79
CA LEU A 95 12.96 -8.42 14.50
C LEU A 95 13.23 -9.67 15.32
N THR A 96 12.15 -10.26 15.84
CA THR A 96 12.19 -11.51 16.59
C THR A 96 11.51 -12.64 15.81
N THR A 97 11.27 -13.78 16.47
CA THR A 97 10.47 -14.87 15.90
C THR A 97 9.01 -14.45 15.66
N ALA A 98 8.49 -13.45 16.38
CA ALA A 98 7.18 -12.88 16.10
C ALA A 98 7.21 -11.98 14.85
N TRP A 99 6.22 -12.14 13.97
CA TRP A 99 6.04 -11.25 12.82
C TRP A 99 5.47 -9.91 13.26
N GLU A 100 5.99 -8.83 12.68
CA GLU A 100 5.36 -7.52 12.85
C GLU A 100 4.03 -7.49 12.11
N THR A 101 2.98 -7.01 12.78
CA THR A 101 1.62 -6.94 12.24
C THR A 101 1.15 -5.49 12.12
N GLY A 102 -0.05 -5.29 11.57
CA GLY A 102 -0.66 -3.96 11.41
C GLY A 102 0.03 -3.09 10.34
N MET A 103 0.60 -3.71 9.31
CA MET A 103 1.29 -3.02 8.22
C MET A 103 0.33 -2.61 7.12
N THR A 104 0.61 -1.48 6.45
CA THR A 104 -0.16 -0.99 5.30
C THR A 104 0.42 -1.56 4.02
N THR A 105 -0.42 -2.15 3.16
CA THR A 105 -0.03 -2.53 1.80
C THR A 105 0.20 -1.27 0.96
N VAL A 106 1.41 -1.13 0.41
CA VAL A 106 1.84 0.05 -0.35
C VAL A 106 2.13 -0.25 -1.81
N PHE A 107 2.29 -1.53 -2.17
CA PHE A 107 2.48 -1.97 -3.56
C PHE A 107 1.98 -3.40 -3.71
N THR A 108 1.35 -3.69 -4.87
CA THR A 108 0.97 -5.04 -5.28
C THR A 108 1.28 -5.23 -6.77
N SER A 109 1.62 -6.46 -7.15
CA SER A 109 1.72 -6.88 -8.54
C SER A 109 1.36 -8.36 -8.66
N THR A 110 0.47 -8.70 -9.61
CA THR A 110 0.09 -10.09 -9.87
C THR A 110 1.24 -10.89 -10.49
N SER A 111 2.14 -10.21 -11.21
CA SER A 111 3.34 -10.81 -11.81
C SER A 111 4.43 -9.75 -11.94
N TYR A 112 5.49 -9.90 -11.16
CA TYR A 112 6.63 -8.98 -11.12
C TYR A 112 7.89 -9.65 -11.66
N THR A 113 8.52 -9.06 -12.69
CA THR A 113 9.77 -9.57 -13.27
C THR A 113 10.95 -8.69 -12.83
N PRO A 114 11.86 -9.19 -11.98
CA PRO A 114 13.07 -8.44 -11.62
C PRO A 114 13.94 -8.15 -12.85
N SER A 115 14.58 -6.98 -12.87
CA SER A 115 15.55 -6.55 -13.89
C SER A 115 16.90 -6.24 -13.25
N LEU A 116 17.98 -6.09 -14.02
CA LEU A 116 19.27 -5.65 -13.45
C LEU A 116 19.19 -4.18 -13.00
N GLY A 117 19.81 -3.87 -11.86
CA GLY A 117 19.85 -2.53 -11.28
C GLY A 117 18.74 -2.28 -10.24
N TRP A 118 18.46 -1.00 -9.99
CA TRP A 118 17.44 -0.57 -9.02
C TRP A 118 16.04 -0.87 -9.55
N ASN A 119 15.42 -1.87 -8.95
CA ASN A 119 14.05 -2.28 -9.23
C ASN A 119 13.10 -1.42 -8.42
N GLN A 120 12.46 -0.47 -9.09
CA GLN A 120 11.62 0.56 -8.49
C GLN A 120 10.18 0.11 -8.31
N HIS A 121 9.67 0.20 -7.08
CA HIS A 121 8.27 -0.05 -6.73
C HIS A 121 7.62 1.27 -6.35
N ILE A 122 6.89 1.86 -7.30
CA ILE A 122 6.09 3.07 -7.05
C ILE A 122 4.93 2.68 -6.14
N LEU A 123 4.82 3.35 -5.00
CA LEU A 123 3.80 3.01 -4.02
C LEU A 123 2.43 3.48 -4.53
N SER A 124 1.45 2.57 -4.57
CA SER A 124 0.05 2.93 -4.81
C SER A 124 -0.52 3.76 -3.67
N THR A 125 0.06 3.58 -2.48
CA THR A 125 -0.21 4.37 -1.28
C THR A 125 1.10 4.97 -0.77
N PRO A 126 1.30 6.29 -0.93
CA PRO A 126 2.45 6.95 -0.33
C PRO A 126 2.50 6.70 1.18
N PHE A 127 3.68 6.36 1.66
CA PHE A 127 3.92 5.99 3.06
C PHE A 127 4.50 7.19 3.81
N ILE A 128 3.78 7.68 4.83
CA ILE A 128 4.24 8.80 5.64
C ILE A 128 5.26 8.32 6.68
N TRP A 129 6.50 8.78 6.56
CA TRP A 129 7.52 8.59 7.58
C TRP A 129 7.61 9.83 8.48
N ASP A 130 7.55 9.62 9.79
CA ASP A 130 7.51 10.65 10.82
C ASP A 130 8.88 11.29 11.13
N GLY A 131 9.96 10.74 10.57
CA GLY A 131 11.33 11.20 10.79
C GLY A 131 12.00 10.64 12.05
N THR A 132 11.29 9.85 12.87
CA THR A 132 11.77 9.36 14.18
C THR A 132 11.60 7.85 14.38
N SER A 133 10.58 7.26 13.77
CA SER A 133 10.32 5.82 13.83
C SER A 133 11.23 5.04 12.88
N ASN A 134 11.48 3.77 13.21
CA ASN A 134 12.04 2.82 12.26
C ASN A 134 10.98 2.50 11.20
N ILE A 135 11.42 2.16 9.99
CA ILE A 135 10.54 1.67 8.92
C ILE A 135 10.70 0.16 8.82
N ILE A 136 9.60 -0.57 8.92
CA ILE A 136 9.58 -2.00 8.62
C ILE A 136 8.99 -2.18 7.23
N VAL A 137 9.72 -2.86 6.36
CA VAL A 137 9.27 -3.25 5.02
C VAL A 137 9.06 -4.76 5.00
N GLU A 138 7.87 -5.20 4.64
CA GLU A 138 7.55 -6.60 4.39
C GLU A 138 7.37 -6.79 2.88
N ILE A 139 7.97 -7.84 2.34
CA ILE A 139 7.78 -8.27 0.97
C ILE A 139 7.28 -9.71 1.01
N CYS A 140 6.22 -9.99 0.28
CA CYS A 140 5.78 -11.35 0.05
C CYS A 140 5.63 -11.66 -1.43
N THR A 141 5.95 -12.90 -1.81
CA THR A 141 5.66 -13.49 -3.12
C THR A 141 5.11 -14.90 -2.94
N GLN A 142 4.23 -15.32 -3.85
CA GLN A 142 3.58 -16.62 -3.84
C GLN A 142 3.48 -17.15 -5.28
N ASN A 143 4.49 -17.89 -5.73
CA ASN A 143 4.44 -18.63 -6.98
C ASN A 143 3.64 -19.93 -6.81
N THR A 144 3.81 -20.91 -7.70
CA THR A 144 3.27 -22.28 -7.57
C THR A 144 4.32 -23.36 -7.82
N SER A 145 5.53 -22.96 -8.20
CA SER A 145 6.69 -23.80 -8.44
C SER A 145 7.97 -23.04 -8.15
N PHE A 146 9.01 -23.77 -7.73
CA PHE A 146 10.34 -23.22 -7.51
C PHE A 146 11.18 -23.38 -8.77
N THR A 147 12.19 -22.52 -8.91
CA THR A 147 13.16 -22.58 -10.00
C THR A 147 14.55 -22.83 -9.44
N GLY A 148 15.30 -23.74 -10.07
CA GLY A 148 16.69 -23.96 -9.71
C GLY A 148 17.50 -22.67 -9.87
N SER A 149 18.26 -22.25 -8.85
CA SER A 149 18.91 -20.92 -8.83
C SER A 149 17.92 -19.75 -8.94
N GLY A 150 16.71 -19.92 -8.41
CA GLY A 150 15.57 -19.02 -8.58
C GLY A 150 15.58 -17.74 -7.73
N ASN A 151 16.61 -17.45 -6.94
CA ASN A 151 16.71 -16.14 -6.28
C ASN A 151 17.49 -15.16 -7.16
N ALA A 152 17.00 -13.92 -7.30
CA ALA A 152 17.83 -12.85 -7.80
C ALA A 152 18.91 -12.52 -6.76
N GLY A 153 20.13 -12.23 -7.21
CA GLY A 153 21.21 -11.69 -6.39
C GLY A 153 20.97 -10.20 -6.15
N VAL A 154 20.57 -9.85 -4.93
CA VAL A 154 20.25 -8.49 -4.50
C VAL A 154 21.35 -7.97 -3.59
N GLN A 155 21.77 -6.74 -3.84
CA GLN A 155 22.78 -6.05 -3.04
C GLN A 155 22.29 -5.89 -1.59
N TRP A 156 23.17 -6.22 -0.64
CA TRP A 156 22.89 -6.11 0.78
C TRP A 156 24.03 -5.42 1.55
N THR A 157 23.76 -5.09 2.80
CA THR A 157 24.77 -4.69 3.78
C THR A 157 24.98 -5.84 4.75
N GLU A 158 26.24 -6.16 5.02
CA GLU A 158 26.69 -7.19 5.95
C GLU A 158 27.14 -6.57 7.27
N SER A 159 27.48 -7.41 8.25
CA SER A 159 27.90 -6.99 9.60
C SER A 159 26.90 -6.09 10.33
N LEU A 160 25.61 -6.21 9.99
CA LEU A 160 24.53 -5.55 10.72
C LEU A 160 24.23 -6.29 12.03
N PRO A 161 23.67 -5.61 13.04
CA PRO A 161 23.11 -6.28 14.21
C PRO A 161 22.12 -7.39 13.82
N ALA A 162 22.10 -8.48 14.59
CA ALA A 162 21.11 -9.52 14.38
C ALA A 162 19.69 -8.95 14.53
N GLY A 163 18.76 -9.39 13.67
CA GLY A 163 17.37 -8.95 13.73
C GLY A 163 17.03 -7.80 12.76
N THR A 164 17.95 -7.35 11.91
CA THR A 164 17.61 -6.38 10.84
C THR A 164 16.76 -6.96 9.71
N SER A 165 16.72 -8.29 9.58
CA SER A 165 15.80 -8.98 8.67
C SER A 165 15.39 -10.35 9.18
N ARG A 166 14.29 -10.88 8.62
CA ARG A 166 13.84 -12.26 8.81
C ARG A 166 13.11 -12.75 7.56
N THR A 167 13.16 -14.05 7.30
CA THR A 167 12.44 -14.67 6.19
C THR A 167 11.69 -15.91 6.65
N TRP A 168 10.49 -16.06 6.12
CA TRP A 168 9.84 -17.37 5.97
C TRP A 168 9.79 -17.71 4.49
N ARG A 169 10.25 -18.91 4.17
CA ARG A 169 10.20 -19.46 2.82
C ARG A 169 9.72 -20.89 2.86
N GLN A 170 8.89 -21.29 1.91
CA GLN A 170 8.34 -22.64 1.85
C GLN A 170 7.90 -22.99 0.43
N ASP A 171 7.79 -24.29 0.16
CA ASP A 171 7.20 -24.82 -1.05
C ASP A 171 5.72 -25.18 -0.86
N ALA A 172 4.95 -24.20 -0.37
CA ALA A 172 3.53 -24.34 -0.08
C ALA A 172 2.78 -23.00 -0.21
N ALA A 173 1.47 -23.09 -0.45
CA ALA A 173 0.56 -21.94 -0.47
C ALA A 173 0.42 -21.30 0.92
N GLY A 174 -0.06 -20.06 0.97
CA GLY A 174 -0.32 -19.32 2.21
C GLY A 174 0.94 -18.73 2.86
N ASN A 175 1.98 -18.47 2.07
CA ASN A 175 3.26 -17.98 2.57
C ASN A 175 3.14 -16.58 3.20
N CYS A 176 2.30 -15.70 2.63
CA CYS A 176 2.15 -14.30 3.07
C CYS A 176 1.42 -14.12 4.41
N THR A 177 0.71 -15.14 4.88
CA THR A 177 0.02 -15.13 6.18
C THR A 177 0.69 -16.05 7.20
N ASN A 178 1.72 -16.80 6.79
CA ASN A 178 2.39 -17.76 7.64
C ASN A 178 3.14 -17.06 8.79
N THR A 179 3.00 -17.58 10.01
CA THR A 179 3.59 -17.01 11.23
C THR A 179 4.93 -17.66 11.61
N GLY A 180 5.37 -18.67 10.88
CA GLY A 180 6.65 -19.35 11.07
C GLY A 180 7.85 -18.48 10.71
N THR A 181 9.03 -18.92 11.12
CA THR A 181 10.30 -18.34 10.65
C THR A 181 11.38 -19.40 10.57
N ASN A 182 12.13 -19.38 9.46
CA ASN A 182 13.16 -20.37 9.16
C ASN A 182 14.46 -19.73 8.64
N ASN A 183 14.52 -18.40 8.59
CA ASN A 183 15.74 -17.61 8.57
C ASN A 183 15.52 -16.36 9.45
N LEU A 184 16.03 -16.38 10.68
CA LEU A 184 15.98 -15.25 11.62
C LEU A 184 17.39 -14.82 11.98
N GLY A 185 17.58 -13.51 12.13
CA GLY A 185 18.82 -12.94 12.64
C GLY A 185 20.04 -13.04 11.73
N PRO A 186 19.93 -13.04 10.38
CA PRO A 186 21.12 -12.81 9.57
C PRO A 186 21.68 -11.43 9.90
N THR A 187 23.02 -11.32 9.92
CA THR A 187 23.73 -10.03 10.03
C THR A 187 23.79 -9.31 8.69
N THR A 188 22.82 -9.60 7.81
CA THR A 188 22.70 -9.08 6.46
C THR A 188 21.28 -8.59 6.21
N ARG A 189 21.13 -7.48 5.50
CA ARG A 189 19.83 -6.94 5.07
C ARG A 189 19.97 -6.34 3.68
N PRO A 190 19.04 -6.62 2.74
CA PRO A 190 19.00 -5.93 1.45
C PRO A 190 19.10 -4.41 1.63
N ASN A 191 19.82 -3.76 0.71
CA ASN A 191 19.82 -2.31 0.65
C ASN A 191 18.51 -1.83 0.02
N ALA A 192 17.98 -0.71 0.51
CA ALA A 192 16.80 -0.09 -0.07
C ALA A 192 17.11 1.33 -0.51
N GLN A 193 16.43 1.77 -1.56
CA GLN A 193 16.25 3.18 -1.87
C GLN A 193 14.85 3.61 -1.51
N PHE A 194 14.72 4.65 -0.70
CA PHE A 194 13.45 5.33 -0.45
C PHE A 194 13.42 6.65 -1.22
N THR A 195 12.49 6.77 -2.16
CA THR A 195 12.21 8.06 -2.78
C THR A 195 11.18 8.77 -1.92
N ILE A 196 11.59 9.88 -1.30
CA ILE A 196 10.75 10.67 -0.41
C ILE A 196 10.57 12.06 -1.01
N ILE A 197 9.34 12.56 -0.98
CA ILE A 197 9.07 13.96 -1.26
C ILE A 197 9.49 14.74 -0.02
N THR A 198 10.63 15.43 -0.14
CA THR A 198 11.20 16.29 0.91
C THR A 198 10.76 17.74 0.72
N GLY A 199 10.61 18.46 1.84
CA GLY A 199 10.19 19.86 1.86
C GLY A 199 8.86 20.07 2.57
N PRO A 200 8.59 21.29 3.08
CA PRO A 200 7.27 21.62 3.59
C PRO A 200 6.24 21.47 2.48
N CYS A 201 5.01 21.12 2.84
CA CYS A 201 3.91 21.17 1.88
C CYS A 201 3.77 22.59 1.31
N THR A 202 3.35 22.69 0.05
CA THR A 202 3.05 23.98 -0.59
C THR A 202 1.59 24.34 -0.38
N ALA A 203 1.34 25.59 0.00
CA ALA A 203 0.00 26.14 0.13
C ALA A 203 -0.36 27.01 -1.10
N PRO A 204 -1.57 26.88 -1.68
CA PRO A 204 -2.59 25.89 -1.34
C PRO A 204 -2.19 24.48 -1.82
N PRO A 205 -2.56 23.43 -1.07
CA PRO A 205 -2.29 22.07 -1.51
C PRO A 205 -3.17 21.69 -2.71
N ALA A 206 -2.62 20.94 -3.66
CA ALA A 206 -3.46 20.21 -4.62
C ALA A 206 -4.14 19.05 -3.90
N ALA A 207 -5.48 18.99 -3.93
CA ALA A 207 -6.25 17.97 -3.23
C ALA A 207 -6.56 16.72 -4.06
N GLY A 208 -6.39 16.79 -5.39
CA GLY A 208 -6.56 15.63 -6.27
C GLY A 208 -8.01 15.16 -6.41
N THR A 209 -8.17 13.86 -6.66
CA THR A 209 -9.45 13.17 -6.93
C THR A 209 -9.63 12.00 -5.99
N ALA A 210 -10.77 11.95 -5.30
CA ALA A 210 -11.16 10.78 -4.54
C ALA A 210 -11.61 9.66 -5.49
N THR A 211 -11.24 8.42 -5.17
CA THR A 211 -11.66 7.20 -5.86
C THR A 211 -12.11 6.16 -4.86
N ALA A 212 -12.93 5.21 -5.28
CA ALA A 212 -13.39 4.09 -4.46
C ALA A 212 -13.10 2.76 -5.19
N SER A 213 -12.84 1.69 -4.43
CA SER A 213 -12.62 0.35 -4.97
C SER A 213 -13.82 -0.22 -5.72
N ALA A 214 -15.03 0.29 -5.43
CA ALA A 214 -16.27 0.03 -6.15
C ALA A 214 -17.20 1.24 -6.03
N THR A 215 -17.96 1.55 -7.08
CA THR A 215 -18.96 2.63 -7.10
C THR A 215 -20.38 2.15 -6.82
N ASN A 216 -20.59 0.83 -6.80
CA ASN A 216 -21.85 0.19 -6.46
C ASN A 216 -21.52 -0.91 -5.45
N VAL A 217 -22.11 -0.83 -4.27
CA VAL A 217 -21.80 -1.74 -3.17
C VAL A 217 -23.05 -2.02 -2.36
N CYS A 218 -23.17 -3.24 -1.82
CA CYS A 218 -24.32 -3.59 -1.02
C CYS A 218 -24.36 -2.84 0.31
N VAL A 219 -25.56 -2.50 0.78
CA VAL A 219 -25.72 -1.85 2.10
C VAL A 219 -25.03 -2.69 3.18
N GLY A 220 -24.17 -2.04 3.97
CA GLY A 220 -23.41 -2.65 5.06
C GLY A 220 -22.04 -3.20 4.65
N ASN A 221 -21.71 -3.24 3.36
CA ASN A 221 -20.37 -3.64 2.90
C ASN A 221 -19.38 -2.48 2.94
N THR A 222 -18.09 -2.82 2.94
CA THR A 222 -17.00 -1.85 2.94
C THR A 222 -16.46 -1.57 1.55
N VAL A 223 -16.03 -0.32 1.34
CA VAL A 223 -15.24 0.09 0.18
C VAL A 223 -13.96 0.75 0.65
N ASN A 224 -12.89 0.63 -0.15
CA ASN A 224 -11.65 1.35 0.10
C ASN A 224 -11.65 2.63 -0.72
N LEU A 225 -11.55 3.76 -0.03
CA LEU A 225 -11.35 5.08 -0.61
C LEU A 225 -9.85 5.32 -0.81
N SER A 226 -9.49 6.03 -1.87
CA SER A 226 -8.12 6.42 -2.17
C SER A 226 -8.07 7.82 -2.79
N LEU A 227 -6.95 8.51 -2.61
CA LEU A 227 -6.73 9.86 -3.14
C LEU A 227 -5.65 9.85 -4.22
N ASN A 228 -5.98 10.36 -5.42
CA ASN A 228 -5.09 10.39 -6.58
C ASN A 228 -4.78 11.82 -7.02
N GLY A 229 -3.54 12.09 -7.44
CA GLY A 229 -3.14 13.39 -7.98
C GLY A 229 -3.09 14.53 -6.95
N ASN A 230 -3.09 14.22 -5.66
CA ASN A 230 -2.87 15.22 -4.61
C ASN A 230 -1.37 15.59 -4.51
N SER A 231 -1.13 16.78 -3.97
CA SER A 231 0.20 17.23 -3.56
C SER A 231 0.64 16.53 -2.27
N PHE A 232 1.96 16.53 -2.04
CA PHE A 232 2.59 16.03 -0.83
C PHE A 232 3.57 17.06 -0.27
N GLY A 233 3.85 16.95 1.03
CA GLY A 233 4.95 17.62 1.71
C GLY A 233 4.83 17.49 3.22
N SER A 234 5.89 17.85 3.93
CA SER A 234 5.92 17.83 5.39
C SER A 234 4.87 18.79 5.96
N GLY A 235 4.17 18.36 7.01
CA GLY A 235 3.09 19.13 7.65
C GLY A 235 1.73 19.07 6.93
N GLN A 236 1.62 18.31 5.84
CA GLN A 236 0.35 18.09 5.15
C GLN A 236 -0.52 17.09 5.90
N THR A 237 -1.80 17.43 6.11
CA THR A 237 -2.77 16.56 6.77
C THR A 237 -3.95 16.25 5.85
N TYR A 238 -4.61 15.13 6.13
CA TYR A 238 -5.76 14.64 5.36
C TYR A 238 -6.95 14.44 6.30
N GLN A 239 -8.15 14.68 5.79
CA GLN A 239 -9.39 14.41 6.50
C GLN A 239 -10.46 14.00 5.50
N TRP A 240 -10.85 12.72 5.52
CA TRP A 240 -11.96 12.26 4.71
C TRP A 240 -13.30 12.78 5.23
N GLN A 241 -14.19 13.07 4.28
CA GLN A 241 -15.53 13.57 4.53
C GLN A 241 -16.54 12.75 3.72
N SER A 242 -17.74 12.61 4.27
CA SER A 242 -18.91 12.05 3.58
C SER A 242 -19.99 13.11 3.37
N SER A 243 -20.82 12.93 2.36
CA SER A 243 -21.95 13.79 2.05
C SER A 243 -23.09 13.00 1.43
N PRO A 244 -24.35 13.19 1.85
CA PRO A 244 -25.50 12.57 1.20
C PRO A 244 -25.88 13.27 -0.13
N ASN A 245 -25.35 14.47 -0.40
CA ASN A 245 -25.85 15.37 -1.45
C ASN A 245 -24.75 16.13 -2.19
N ASN A 246 -23.49 15.73 -2.03
CA ASN A 246 -22.31 16.35 -2.60
C ASN A 246 -22.11 17.85 -2.26
N SER A 247 -22.78 18.37 -1.23
CA SER A 247 -22.75 19.80 -0.87
C SER A 247 -22.56 20.03 0.63
N THR A 248 -23.28 19.30 1.48
CA THR A 248 -23.08 19.31 2.93
C THR A 248 -22.17 18.17 3.34
N TRP A 249 -21.03 18.49 3.93
CA TRP A 249 -19.96 17.52 4.22
C TRP A 249 -19.74 17.36 5.73
N THR A 250 -19.57 16.11 6.14
CA THR A 250 -19.26 15.74 7.53
C THR A 250 -17.93 14.98 7.56
N ASN A 251 -17.06 15.30 8.52
CA ASN A 251 -15.81 14.55 8.71
C ASN A 251 -16.11 13.11 9.14
N ILE A 252 -15.40 12.16 8.54
CA ILE A 252 -15.35 10.77 9.00
C ILE A 252 -14.31 10.71 10.13
N PRO A 253 -14.70 10.43 11.39
CA PRO A 253 -13.77 10.49 12.51
C PRO A 253 -12.58 9.54 12.34
N GLY A 254 -11.36 10.06 12.54
CA GLY A 254 -10.12 9.27 12.46
C GLY A 254 -9.64 8.93 11.05
N ALA A 255 -10.42 9.25 10.01
CA ALA A 255 -10.08 8.97 8.62
C ALA A 255 -9.10 10.02 8.06
N THR A 256 -7.83 9.91 8.47
CA THR A 256 -6.76 10.89 8.18
C THR A 256 -5.63 10.35 7.32
N ASN A 257 -5.79 9.15 6.74
CA ASN A 257 -4.84 8.57 5.80
C ASN A 257 -5.27 8.81 4.35
N LEU A 258 -4.34 8.57 3.41
CA LEU A 258 -4.62 8.67 1.97
C LEU A 258 -5.57 7.57 1.48
N ASN A 259 -5.62 6.44 2.19
CA ASN A 259 -6.54 5.35 1.91
C ASN A 259 -7.31 5.01 3.17
N GLU A 260 -8.61 4.83 3.04
CA GLU A 260 -9.50 4.59 4.17
C GLU A 260 -10.57 3.56 3.80
N SER A 261 -10.89 2.68 4.74
CA SER A 261 -11.99 1.72 4.57
C SER A 261 -13.24 2.26 5.23
N VAL A 262 -14.36 2.31 4.48
CA VAL A 262 -15.63 2.85 4.97
C VAL A 262 -16.76 1.87 4.70
N THR A 263 -17.67 1.72 5.66
CA THR A 263 -18.93 0.99 5.48
C THR A 263 -19.97 1.89 4.82
N VAL A 264 -20.59 1.42 3.74
CA VAL A 264 -21.58 2.19 2.99
C VAL A 264 -22.99 1.71 3.35
N ASN A 265 -23.79 2.58 3.95
CA ASN A 265 -25.16 2.25 4.39
C ASN A 265 -26.26 2.95 3.58
N ALA A 266 -25.88 3.94 2.77
CA ALA A 266 -26.76 4.70 1.88
C ALA A 266 -25.91 5.28 0.75
N ASN A 267 -26.56 5.75 -0.33
CA ASN A 267 -25.86 6.48 -1.39
C ASN A 267 -25.09 7.68 -0.79
N THR A 268 -23.77 7.69 -0.97
CA THR A 268 -22.88 8.60 -0.25
C THR A 268 -21.75 9.08 -1.16
N TYR A 269 -21.55 10.39 -1.18
CA TYR A 269 -20.39 11.03 -1.78
C TYR A 269 -19.25 11.08 -0.76
N TYR A 270 -18.03 10.79 -1.22
CA TYR A 270 -16.82 10.89 -0.42
C TYR A 270 -15.83 11.85 -1.07
N ARG A 271 -15.15 12.65 -0.24
CA ARG A 271 -14.01 13.49 -0.65
C ARG A 271 -12.98 13.56 0.46
N CYS A 272 -11.77 13.96 0.13
CA CYS A 272 -10.73 14.23 1.11
C CYS A 272 -10.42 15.73 1.16
N GLN A 273 -10.35 16.29 2.36
CA GLN A 273 -9.73 17.58 2.61
C GLN A 273 -8.23 17.39 2.79
N VAL A 274 -7.46 18.14 2.02
CA VAL A 274 -6.01 18.18 2.11
C VAL A 274 -5.62 19.54 2.66
N THR A 275 -4.91 19.56 3.77
CA THR A 275 -4.53 20.79 4.46
C THR A 275 -3.01 20.92 4.49
N CYS A 276 -2.53 22.08 4.08
CA CYS A 276 -1.14 22.46 4.22
C CYS A 276 -1.08 23.82 4.94
N ASN A 277 -0.39 23.86 6.10
CA ASN A 277 -0.46 25.00 7.02
C ASN A 277 -1.93 25.31 7.37
N SER A 278 -2.40 26.53 7.11
CA SER A 278 -3.79 26.94 7.34
C SER A 278 -4.66 26.92 6.07
N GLN A 279 -4.15 26.40 4.95
CA GLN A 279 -4.86 26.36 3.68
C GLN A 279 -5.37 24.95 3.41
N THR A 280 -6.68 24.81 3.27
CA THR A 280 -7.35 23.55 2.97
C THR A 280 -7.92 23.58 1.57
N SER A 281 -7.67 22.52 0.80
CA SER A 281 -8.32 22.25 -0.49
C SER A 281 -9.09 20.93 -0.41
N SER A 282 -10.20 20.85 -1.13
CA SER A 282 -11.03 19.63 -1.19
C SER A 282 -10.81 18.92 -2.51
N SER A 283 -10.69 17.59 -2.47
CA SER A 283 -10.60 16.77 -3.66
C SER A 283 -11.89 16.83 -4.47
N THR A 284 -11.83 16.43 -5.74
CA THR A 284 -13.05 16.00 -6.43
C THR A 284 -13.64 14.79 -5.71
N SER A 285 -14.97 14.70 -5.67
CA SER A 285 -15.70 13.67 -4.93
C SER A 285 -15.92 12.41 -5.77
N VAL A 286 -15.98 11.25 -5.11
CA VAL A 286 -16.51 10.01 -5.68
C VAL A 286 -17.88 9.72 -5.10
N ASN A 287 -18.83 9.25 -5.92
CA ASN A 287 -20.11 8.74 -5.44
C ASN A 287 -20.04 7.21 -5.31
N VAL A 288 -20.59 6.68 -4.21
CA VAL A 288 -20.75 5.24 -4.02
C VAL A 288 -22.21 4.96 -3.72
N ASP A 289 -22.87 4.28 -4.65
CA ASP A 289 -24.26 3.90 -4.54
C ASP A 289 -24.39 2.65 -3.65
N ALA A 290 -25.16 2.79 -2.57
CA ALA A 290 -25.57 1.65 -1.76
C ALA A 290 -26.74 0.94 -2.47
N ILE A 291 -26.48 -0.24 -3.02
CA ILE A 291 -27.46 -1.04 -3.75
C ILE A 291 -28.00 -2.16 -2.85
N GLY A 292 -29.31 -2.34 -2.78
CA GLY A 292 -29.95 -3.48 -2.08
C GLY A 292 -29.53 -3.72 -0.62
N THR A 293 -30.11 -4.75 -0.01
CA THR A 293 -29.62 -5.32 1.25
C THR A 293 -29.22 -6.76 0.98
N PRO A 294 -28.11 -7.28 1.53
CA PRO A 294 -27.76 -8.68 1.37
C PRO A 294 -28.91 -9.59 1.81
N LEU A 295 -29.29 -10.54 0.95
CA LEU A 295 -30.33 -11.50 1.25
C LEU A 295 -29.81 -12.57 2.23
N SER A 296 -30.59 -12.86 3.27
CA SER A 296 -30.30 -13.92 4.23
C SER A 296 -31.59 -14.59 4.68
N GLY A 297 -31.66 -15.92 4.55
CA GLY A 297 -32.83 -16.73 4.92
C GLY A 297 -33.59 -17.29 3.72
N VAL A 298 -34.85 -17.66 3.95
CA VAL A 298 -35.72 -18.27 2.94
C VAL A 298 -36.61 -17.19 2.34
N TYR A 299 -36.61 -17.11 1.01
CA TYR A 299 -37.40 -16.19 0.22
C TYR A 299 -38.35 -16.96 -0.70
N THR A 300 -39.50 -16.40 -1.01
CA THR A 300 -40.46 -16.93 -1.98
C THR A 300 -40.54 -16.04 -3.21
N VAL A 301 -40.79 -16.63 -4.37
CA VAL A 301 -41.21 -15.89 -5.59
C VAL A 301 -42.68 -16.23 -5.81
N ASN A 302 -43.58 -15.33 -5.46
CA ASN A 302 -45.02 -15.52 -5.59
C ASN A 302 -45.70 -14.22 -6.02
N GLN A 303 -46.06 -14.15 -7.31
CA GLN A 303 -46.78 -13.03 -7.91
C GLN A 303 -48.19 -12.79 -7.35
N PHE A 304 -48.78 -13.78 -6.66
CA PHE A 304 -50.13 -13.70 -6.10
C PHE A 304 -50.12 -13.29 -4.61
N ALA A 305 -48.96 -13.24 -3.97
CA ALA A 305 -48.80 -12.70 -2.63
C ALA A 305 -48.27 -11.26 -2.71
N ALA A 306 -48.61 -10.43 -1.72
CA ALA A 306 -48.08 -9.08 -1.65
C ALA A 306 -46.54 -9.09 -1.56
N PRO A 307 -45.85 -8.11 -2.15
CA PRO A 307 -44.41 -7.96 -1.97
C PRO A 307 -44.10 -7.77 -0.48
N SER A 308 -43.07 -8.46 0.01
CA SER A 308 -42.62 -8.39 1.39
C SER A 308 -41.11 -8.53 1.48
N ALA A 309 -40.54 -8.34 2.68
CA ALA A 309 -39.12 -8.58 2.92
C ALA A 309 -38.66 -10.01 2.61
N THR A 310 -39.59 -10.98 2.46
CA THR A 310 -39.30 -12.38 2.13
C THR A 310 -40.06 -12.91 0.91
N ASN A 311 -40.86 -12.07 0.23
CA ASN A 311 -41.62 -12.47 -0.95
C ASN A 311 -41.39 -11.51 -2.13
N PHE A 312 -40.77 -12.02 -3.18
CA PHE A 312 -40.61 -11.36 -4.48
C PHE A 312 -41.82 -11.67 -5.37
N THR A 313 -42.31 -10.67 -6.10
CA THR A 313 -43.46 -10.85 -6.99
C THR A 313 -43.07 -11.34 -8.39
N SER A 314 -41.79 -11.26 -8.75
CA SER A 314 -41.25 -11.76 -10.01
C SER A 314 -39.82 -12.33 -9.83
N PHE A 315 -39.36 -13.09 -10.83
CA PHE A 315 -37.95 -13.51 -10.89
C PHE A 315 -37.01 -12.35 -11.20
N GLU A 316 -37.51 -11.27 -11.81
CA GLU A 316 -36.75 -10.05 -12.07
C GLU A 316 -36.45 -9.33 -10.76
N ASP A 317 -37.46 -9.19 -9.88
CA ASP A 317 -37.31 -8.60 -8.54
C ASP A 317 -36.30 -9.39 -7.69
N LEU A 318 -36.36 -10.73 -7.78
CA LEU A 318 -35.41 -11.60 -7.08
C LEU A 318 -34.00 -11.45 -7.66
N ALA A 319 -33.85 -11.40 -8.99
CA ALA A 319 -32.54 -11.24 -9.64
C ALA A 319 -31.89 -9.91 -9.28
N GLU A 320 -32.68 -8.83 -9.19
CA GLU A 320 -32.20 -7.52 -8.76
C GLU A 320 -31.74 -7.53 -7.29
N ALA A 321 -32.46 -8.24 -6.42
CA ALA A 321 -32.05 -8.41 -5.03
C ALA A 321 -30.84 -9.34 -4.84
N LEU A 322 -30.68 -10.34 -5.72
CA LEU A 322 -29.53 -11.23 -5.75
C LEU A 322 -28.24 -10.54 -6.22
N ASN A 323 -28.30 -9.38 -6.88
CA ASN A 323 -27.09 -8.58 -7.13
C ASN A 323 -26.37 -8.18 -5.82
N CYS A 324 -27.05 -8.30 -4.69
CA CYS A 324 -26.47 -8.14 -3.36
C CYS A 324 -26.48 -9.38 -2.46
N GLY A 325 -27.02 -10.50 -2.94
CA GLY A 325 -26.87 -11.80 -2.27
C GLY A 325 -25.50 -12.37 -2.59
N GLY A 326 -24.69 -12.62 -1.56
CA GLY A 326 -23.47 -13.43 -1.70
C GLY A 326 -23.78 -14.87 -2.06
#